data_AF-A0A7S1NEC3-F1
#
_entry.id   AF-A0A7S1NEC3-F1
#
_cell.length_a   1.000
_cell.length_b   1.000
_cell.length_c   1.000
_cell.angle_alpha   90.00
_cell.angle_beta   90.00
_cell.angle_gamma   90.00
#
_symmetry.space_group_name_H-M   'P 1'
#
loop_
_entity.id
_entity.type
_entity.pdbx_description
1 polymer ?
#
loop_
_entity_poly.entity_id
_entity_poly.type
_entity_poly.pdbx_seq_one_letter_code
_entity_poly.pdbx_strand_id
1 'polypeptide(L)'
;LLCCGPAPPPSAMGFDPQLFVQPPVDDIICAVCLAVVERPRQCTNGHIFCEACITTCLKRKQQCPTCACKLTASSLNRNLVAENLVLALHLRCPHSKPD
;
A
#
# COMPACT_ATOMS: atom_id res chain seq x y z
N LEU A 1 -14.42 -21.91 -1.79
CA LEU A 1 -14.45 -20.94 -2.93
C LEU A 1 -13.50 -19.75 -2.69
N LEU A 2 -12.49 -19.52 -3.53
CA LEU A 2 -11.64 -18.31 -3.48
C LEU A 2 -12.29 -17.21 -4.33
N CYS A 3 -12.74 -16.12 -3.71
CA CYS A 3 -13.23 -14.97 -4.45
C CYS A 3 -12.02 -14.17 -4.96
N CYS A 4 -11.75 -14.22 -6.27
CA CYS A 4 -11.01 -13.18 -6.99
C CYS A 4 -11.90 -11.93 -7.08
N GLY A 5 -12.16 -11.30 -5.93
CA GLY A 5 -12.88 -10.04 -5.86
C GLY A 5 -11.93 -8.86 -6.14
N PRO A 6 -12.44 -7.73 -6.68
CA PRO A 6 -11.63 -6.52 -6.79
C PRO A 6 -11.11 -6.11 -5.40
N ALA A 7 -9.90 -5.53 -5.37
CA ALA A 7 -9.27 -5.00 -4.15
C ALA A 7 -10.28 -4.19 -3.33
N PRO A 8 -10.22 -4.23 -1.97
CA PRO A 8 -11.21 -3.57 -1.14
C PRO A 8 -11.24 -2.07 -1.45
N PRO A 9 -12.36 -1.36 -1.23
CA PRO A 9 -12.44 0.06 -1.51
C PRO A 9 -11.34 0.81 -0.73
N PRO A 10 -10.70 1.83 -1.33
CA PRO A 10 -9.75 2.71 -0.68
C PRO A 10 -10.20 3.15 0.71
N SER A 11 -9.56 2.65 1.76
CA SER A 11 -9.53 3.39 3.02
C SER A 11 -8.46 4.46 2.84
N ALA A 12 -8.69 5.71 3.26
CA ALA A 12 -7.83 6.86 2.96
C ALA A 12 -6.33 6.68 3.29
N MET A 13 -5.93 5.61 3.98
CA MET A 13 -4.57 5.27 4.38
C MET A 13 -4.21 3.77 4.22
N GLY A 14 -4.47 3.14 3.06
CA GLY A 14 -4.08 1.74 2.80
C GLY A 14 -5.16 0.70 3.13
N PHE A 15 -4.89 -0.59 2.86
CA PHE A 15 -5.83 -1.69 3.10
C PHE A 15 -5.46 -2.49 4.34
N ASP A 16 -6.46 -2.80 5.18
CA ASP A 16 -6.27 -3.59 6.40
C ASP A 16 -5.69 -4.98 6.07
N PRO A 17 -4.49 -5.32 6.59
CA PRO A 17 -3.86 -6.63 6.36
C PRO A 17 -4.74 -7.83 6.77
N GLN A 18 -5.70 -7.67 7.69
CA GLN A 18 -6.56 -8.76 8.15
C GLN A 18 -7.61 -9.21 7.12
N LEU A 19 -7.85 -8.40 6.09
CA LEU A 19 -8.82 -8.72 5.02
C LEU A 19 -8.32 -9.82 4.08
N PHE A 20 -7.01 -10.05 4.06
CA PHE A 20 -6.37 -10.98 3.13
C PHE A 20 -6.35 -12.42 3.70
N VAL A 21 -6.57 -13.39 2.83
CA VAL A 21 -6.53 -14.84 3.16
C VAL A 21 -5.14 -15.25 3.61
N GLN A 22 -4.14 -14.76 2.89
CA GLN A 22 -2.72 -14.99 3.13
C GLN A 22 -2.07 -13.70 3.65
N PRO A 23 -1.08 -13.79 4.55
CA PRO A 23 -0.30 -12.63 4.94
C PRO A 23 0.31 -11.95 3.70
N PRO A 24 0.11 -10.63 3.52
CA PRO A 24 0.80 -9.90 2.47
C PRO A 24 2.31 -9.91 2.71
N VAL A 25 3.09 -9.85 1.64
CA VAL A 25 4.55 -9.71 1.75
C VAL A 25 4.93 -8.32 2.29
N ASP A 26 6.02 -8.22 3.04
CA ASP A 26 6.44 -6.97 3.69
C ASP A 26 6.74 -5.84 2.69
N ASP A 27 7.14 -6.20 1.45
CA ASP A 27 7.46 -5.25 0.37
C ASP A 27 6.29 -4.37 -0.05
N ILE A 28 5.05 -4.75 0.28
CA ILE A 28 3.84 -3.96 -0.03
C ILE A 28 3.18 -3.39 1.23
N ILE A 29 3.91 -3.30 2.34
CA ILE A 29 3.44 -2.67 3.57
C ILE A 29 3.94 -1.23 3.63
N CYS A 30 2.99 -0.31 3.84
CA CYS A 30 3.28 1.11 3.95
C CYS A 30 3.96 1.40 5.29
N ALA A 31 5.19 1.92 5.28
CA ALA A 31 5.92 2.24 6.51
C ALA A 31 5.34 3.41 7.34
N VAL A 32 4.26 4.06 6.88
CA VAL A 32 3.59 5.16 7.59
C VAL A 32 2.32 4.70 8.31
N CYS A 33 1.44 3.97 7.63
CA CYS A 33 0.18 3.49 8.22
C CYS A 33 0.22 2.01 8.63
N LEU A 34 1.30 1.30 8.30
CA LEU A 34 1.51 -0.13 8.60
C LEU A 34 0.45 -1.06 7.99
N ALA A 35 -0.23 -0.59 6.94
CA ALA A 35 -1.23 -1.32 6.18
C ALA A 35 -0.71 -1.69 4.78
N VAL A 36 -1.42 -2.57 4.06
CA VAL A 36 -1.09 -2.85 2.65
C VAL A 36 -1.25 -1.57 1.83
N VAL A 37 -0.26 -1.27 0.98
CA VAL A 37 -0.18 0.00 0.26
C VAL A 37 -1.36 0.20 -0.69
N GLU A 38 -2.01 1.35 -0.60
CA GLU A 38 -2.98 1.81 -1.61
C GLU A 38 -2.34 2.88 -2.50
N ARG A 39 -2.44 2.73 -3.82
CA ARG A 39 -1.80 3.62 -4.81
C ARG A 39 -0.31 3.83 -4.47
N PRO A 40 0.49 2.75 -4.48
CA PRO A 40 1.86 2.78 -4.00
C PRO A 40 2.72 3.80 -4.72
N ARG A 41 3.38 4.63 -3.92
CA ARG A 41 4.39 5.60 -4.36
C ARG A 41 5.73 5.21 -3.76
N GLN A 42 6.78 5.37 -4.55
CA GLN A 42 8.13 4.98 -4.18
C GLN A 42 9.07 6.19 -4.13
N CYS A 43 9.96 6.22 -3.12
CA CYS A 43 11.08 7.16 -3.10
C CYS A 43 12.23 6.68 -4.02
N THR A 44 13.24 7.53 -4.21
CA THR A 44 14.40 7.22 -5.07
C THR A 44 15.23 6.03 -4.56
N ASN A 45 15.15 5.70 -3.27
CA ASN A 45 15.88 4.59 -2.66
C ASN A 45 15.04 3.31 -2.54
N GLY A 46 13.81 3.28 -3.03
CA GLY A 46 12.99 2.05 -3.06
C GLY A 46 11.91 1.92 -1.99
N HIS A 47 11.83 2.80 -0.98
CA HIS A 47 10.79 2.70 0.06
C HIS A 47 9.40 3.06 -0.50
N ILE A 48 8.40 2.25 -0.15
CA ILE A 48 7.04 2.33 -0.68
C ILE A 48 6.07 2.84 0.40
N PHE A 49 5.11 3.66 -0.03
CA PHE A 49 4.09 4.26 0.81
C PHE A 49 2.76 4.37 0.06
N CYS A 50 1.64 4.48 0.77
CA CYS A 50 0.40 4.93 0.13
C CYS A 50 0.56 6.38 -0.35
N GLU A 51 -0.06 6.72 -1.48
CA GLU A 51 -0.05 8.09 -2.03
C GLU A 51 -0.48 9.14 -1.00
N ALA A 52 -1.60 8.90 -0.31
CA ALA A 52 -2.13 9.81 0.69
C ALA A 52 -1.17 9.99 1.89
N CYS A 53 -0.55 8.88 2.33
CA CYS A 53 0.39 8.86 3.45
C CYS A 53 1.62 9.71 3.13
N ILE A 54 2.30 9.42 2.02
CA ILE A 54 3.54 10.11 1.68
C ILE A 54 3.30 11.58 1.34
N THR A 55 2.20 11.90 0.67
CA THR A 55 1.82 13.30 0.38
C THR A 55 1.64 14.11 1.66
N THR A 56 1.05 13.51 2.69
CA THR A 56 0.88 14.15 4.01
C THR A 56 2.21 14.36 4.72
N CYS A 57 3.12 13.37 4.68
CA CYS A 57 4.47 13.50 5.24
C CYS A 57 5.24 14.63 4.55
N LEU A 58 5.18 14.69 3.22
CA LEU A 58 5.90 15.69 2.42
C LEU A 58 5.44 17.12 2.69
N LYS A 59 4.16 17.35 3.04
CA LYS A 59 3.69 18.67 3.49
C LYS A 59 4.43 19.18 4.73
N ARG A 60 4.92 18.28 5.59
CA ARG A 60 5.66 18.63 6.82
C ARG A 60 7.16 18.66 6.57
N LYS A 61 7.70 17.69 5.84
CA LYS A 61 9.14 17.57 5.58
C LYS A 61 9.38 16.89 4.23
N GLN A 62 10.13 17.55 3.35
CA GLN A 62 10.46 17.08 1.99
C GLN A 62 11.58 16.01 2.01
N GLN A 63 11.32 14.90 2.69
CA GLN A 63 12.23 13.76 2.78
C GLN A 63 11.45 12.45 2.87
N CYS A 64 12.10 11.34 2.49
CA CYS A 64 11.58 10.00 2.75
C CYS A 64 11.44 9.77 4.27
N PRO A 65 10.28 9.29 4.76
CA PRO A 65 10.10 8.95 6.18
C PRO A 65 11.05 7.85 6.70
N THR A 66 11.52 6.95 5.83
CA THR A 66 12.32 5.78 6.22
C THR A 66 13.83 6.04 6.15
N CYS A 67 14.34 6.59 5.05
CA CYS A 67 15.78 6.78 4.85
C CYS A 67 16.24 8.24 4.83
N ALA A 68 15.34 9.20 5.03
CA ALA A 68 15.61 10.63 5.02
C ALA A 68 16.22 11.19 3.71
N CYS A 69 16.24 10.42 2.61
CA CYS A 69 16.65 10.95 1.31
C CYS A 69 15.73 12.10 0.90
N LYS A 70 16.29 13.10 0.18
CA LYS A 70 15.49 14.23 -0.33
C LYS A 70 14.38 13.70 -1.22
N LEU A 71 13.15 14.09 -0.95
CA LEU A 71 11.98 13.61 -1.66
C LEU A 71 10.96 14.74 -1.74
N THR A 72 10.47 15.00 -2.94
CA THR A 72 9.39 15.96 -3.22
C THR A 72 8.19 15.25 -3.83
N ALA A 73 7.03 15.91 -3.80
CA ALA A 73 5.81 15.36 -4.39
C ALA A 73 5.97 15.07 -5.89
N SER A 74 6.74 15.90 -6.61
CA SER A 74 7.05 15.71 -8.02
C SER A 74 8.03 14.57 -8.30
N SER A 75 8.88 14.20 -7.33
CA SER A 75 9.84 13.10 -7.46
C SER A 75 9.28 11.75 -7.01
N LEU A 76 8.02 11.69 -6.55
CA LEU A 76 7.36 10.44 -6.18
C LEU A 76 6.98 9.65 -7.43
N ASN A 77 7.52 8.43 -7.53
CA ASN A 77 7.23 7.55 -8.66
C ASN A 77 6.10 6.59 -8.32
N ARG A 78 5.24 6.29 -9.31
CA ARG A 78 4.31 5.16 -9.26
C ARG A 78 5.13 3.86 -9.26
N ASN A 79 4.74 2.87 -8.46
CA ASN A 79 5.37 1.54 -8.50
C ASN A 79 4.38 0.50 -9.08
N LEU A 80 4.52 0.21 -10.37
CA LEU A 80 3.67 -0.75 -11.09
C LEU A 80 3.77 -2.18 -10.54
N VAL A 81 4.96 -2.59 -10.10
CA VAL A 81 5.18 -3.93 -9.54
C VAL A 81 4.39 -4.06 -8.23
N ALA A 82 4.51 -3.08 -7.33
CA ALA A 82 3.77 -3.06 -6.08
C ALA A 82 2.24 -3.04 -6.32
N GLU A 83 1.76 -2.29 -7.31
CA GLU A 83 0.33 -2.31 -7.68
C GLU A 83 -0.12 -3.70 -8.10
N ASN A 84 0.64 -4.36 -8.99
CA ASN A 84 0.30 -5.71 -9.44
C ASN A 84 0.34 -6.72 -8.30
N LEU A 85 1.27 -6.58 -7.35
CA LEU A 85 1.34 -7.42 -6.16
C LEU A 85 0.12 -7.23 -5.26
N VAL A 86 -0.32 -5.99 -5.04
CA VAL A 86 -1.53 -5.70 -4.26
C VAL A 86 -2.78 -6.28 -4.93
N LEU A 87 -2.90 -6.14 -6.26
CA LEU A 87 -4.02 -6.68 -7.04
C LEU A 87 -4.08 -8.22 -7.03
N ALA A 88 -2.95 -8.89 -6.82
CA ALA A 88 -2.87 -10.34 -6.77
C ALA A 88 -3.24 -10.93 -5.39
N LEU A 89 -3.50 -10.11 -4.38
CA LEU A 89 -3.86 -10.59 -3.04
C LEU A 89 -5.30 -11.14 -3.01
N HIS A 90 -5.47 -12.27 -2.33
CA HIS A 90 -6.78 -12.90 -2.12
C HIS A 90 -7.47 -12.34 -0.88
N LEU A 91 -8.73 -11.93 -1.02
CA LEU A 91 -9.56 -11.42 0.08
C LEU A 91 -10.52 -12.51 0.58
N ARG A 92 -10.82 -12.49 1.88
CA ARG A 92 -11.98 -13.22 2.41
C ARG A 92 -13.24 -12.39 2.22
N CYS A 93 -14.27 -12.98 1.62
CA CYS A 93 -15.59 -12.36 1.59
C CYS A 93 -16.23 -12.53 2.98
N PRO A 94 -16.62 -11.45 3.68
CA PRO A 94 -17.28 -11.56 4.99
C PRO A 94 -18.64 -12.28 4.93
N HIS A 95 -19.21 -12.44 3.73
CA HIS A 95 -20.50 -13.06 3.48
C HIS A 95 -20.39 -14.39 2.72
N SER A 96 -19.19 -14.92 2.49
CA SER A 96 -19.09 -16.27 1.95
C SER A 96 -19.59 -17.27 2.98
N LYS A 97 -20.51 -18.16 2.59
CA LYS A 97 -20.89 -19.30 3.44
C LYS A 97 -19.63 -20.12 3.75
N PRO A 98 -19.44 -20.59 5.00
CA PRO A 98 -18.46 -21.62 5.26
C PRO A 98 -18.85 -22.87 4.46
N ASP A 99 -17.87 -23.45 3.75
CA ASP A 99 -18.01 -24.74 3.07
C ASP A 99 -18.28 -25.87 4.09
#